data_AF-A0AAD4ZAR2-F1
#
_entry.id   AF-A0AAD4ZAR2-F1
#
_cell.length_a   1.000
_cell.length_b   1.000
_cell.length_c   1.000
_cell.angle_alpha   90.00
_cell.angle_beta   90.00
_cell.angle_gamma   90.00
#
_symmetry.space_group_name_H-M   'P 1'
#
loop_
_entity.id
_entity.type
_entity.pdbx_description
1 polymer ?
#
loop_
_entity_poly.entity_id
_entity_poly.type
_entity_poly.pdbx_seq_one_letter_code
_entity_poly.pdbx_strand_id
1 'polypeptide(L)'
;MTPYALTYGHDAILPMEIAVQSLRIAHQHSLIGEDYSQVMLLELEGLDASRIDTLNKLLARKQAMSRAYNKRVKNKIFEEGEIVWKAVLPLGTHIAGYGKWSLHGKVLS
;
A
#
# COMPACT_ATOMS: atom_id res chain seq x y z
N MET A 1 5.42 -7.58 7.38
CA MET A 1 5.19 -8.60 6.33
C MET A 1 5.44 -7.96 4.97
N THR A 2 6.17 -8.64 4.09
CA THR A 2 6.44 -8.15 2.73
C THR A 2 5.20 -8.32 1.84
N PRO A 3 5.03 -7.52 0.78
CA PRO A 3 3.95 -7.73 -0.19
C PRO A 3 3.94 -9.14 -0.78
N TYR A 4 5.12 -9.73 -1.03
CA TYR A 4 5.24 -11.08 -1.56
C TYR A 4 4.71 -12.16 -0.59
N ALA A 5 5.15 -12.11 0.68
CA ALA A 5 4.71 -13.08 1.69
C ALA A 5 3.19 -13.02 1.92
N LEU A 6 2.58 -11.84 1.80
CA LEU A 6 1.12 -11.69 1.88
C LEU A 6 0.39 -12.42 0.75
N THR A 7 0.95 -12.41 -0.46
CA THR A 7 0.37 -13.05 -1.64
C THR A 7 0.60 -14.56 -1.65
N TYR A 8 1.85 -15.00 -1.42
CA TYR A 8 2.26 -16.38 -1.64
C TYR A 8 2.41 -17.21 -0.35
N GLY A 9 2.31 -16.60 0.82
CA GLY A 9 2.34 -17.30 2.11
C GLY A 9 3.70 -17.49 2.75
N HIS A 10 4.77 -17.28 1.99
CA HIS A 10 6.14 -17.47 2.45
C HIS A 10 7.03 -16.36 1.89
N ASP A 11 8.19 -16.15 2.50
CA ASP A 11 9.14 -15.16 2.03
C ASP A 11 9.73 -15.56 0.66
N ALA A 12 9.92 -14.58 -0.22
CA ALA A 12 10.52 -14.81 -1.53
C ALA A 12 11.91 -15.44 -1.39
N ILE A 13 12.22 -16.40 -2.27
CA ILE A 13 13.59 -16.88 -2.46
C ILE A 13 14.28 -15.92 -3.42
N LEU A 14 15.33 -15.26 -2.96
CA LEU A 14 16.07 -14.29 -3.77
C LEU A 14 17.03 -15.01 -4.72
N PRO A 15 17.27 -14.50 -5.95
CA PRO A 15 18.21 -15.12 -6.89
C PRO A 15 19.63 -15.32 -6.30
N MET A 16 20.07 -14.43 -5.41
CA MET A 16 21.35 -14.56 -4.70
C MET A 16 21.38 -15.76 -3.75
N GLU A 17 20.26 -16.05 -3.08
CA GLU A 17 20.17 -17.22 -2.20
C GLU A 17 20.36 -18.51 -2.99
N ILE A 18 19.87 -18.55 -4.24
CA ILE A 18 20.07 -19.66 -5.19
C ILE A 18 21.53 -19.79 -5.60
N ALA A 19 22.16 -18.66 -5.96
CA ALA A 19 23.57 -18.66 -6.36
C ALA A 19 24.51 -19.14 -5.25
N VAL A 20 24.22 -18.78 -3.98
CA VAL A 20 25.05 -19.10 -2.82
C VAL A 20 24.62 -20.42 -2.15
N GLN A 21 23.57 -21.09 -2.65
CA GLN A 21 22.96 -22.27 -2.02
C GLN A 21 22.68 -22.06 -0.53
N SER A 22 21.88 -21.04 -0.22
CA SER A 22 21.56 -20.67 1.15
C SER A 22 20.94 -21.83 1.94
N LEU A 23 20.96 -21.70 3.27
CA LEU A 23 20.37 -22.68 4.20
C LEU A 23 18.91 -23.02 3.86
N ARG A 24 18.12 -22.05 3.39
CA ARG A 24 16.73 -22.24 2.95
C ARG A 24 16.62 -23.24 1.80
N ILE A 25 17.54 -23.14 0.84
CA ILE A 25 17.58 -24.01 -0.35
C ILE A 25 18.10 -25.39 0.02
N ALA A 26 19.13 -25.47 0.88
CA ALA A 26 19.62 -26.73 1.41
C ALA A 26 18.53 -27.50 2.17
N HIS A 27 17.73 -26.82 3.00
CA HIS A 27 16.58 -27.43 3.67
C HIS A 27 15.49 -27.85 2.69
N GLN A 28 15.16 -27.04 1.69
CA GLN A 28 14.16 -27.39 0.69
C GLN A 28 14.54 -28.66 -0.09
N HIS A 29 15.82 -28.85 -0.43
CA HIS A 29 16.31 -30.07 -1.10
C HIS A 29 16.37 -31.30 -0.20
N SER A 30 16.34 -31.12 1.13
CA SER A 30 16.44 -32.21 2.11
C SER A 30 15.08 -32.77 2.55
N LEU A 31 13.97 -32.12 2.17
CA LEU A 31 12.61 -32.56 2.51
C LEU A 31 12.13 -33.59 1.48
N ILE A 32 11.76 -34.78 1.94
CA ILE A 32 11.05 -35.79 1.14
C ILE A 32 9.70 -35.17 0.74
N GLY A 33 9.21 -35.44 -0.49
CA GLY A 33 8.07 -34.71 -1.07
C GLY A 33 6.79 -34.68 -0.22
N GLU A 34 6.60 -35.65 0.67
CA GLU A 34 5.45 -35.74 1.59
C GLU A 34 5.63 -34.91 2.87
N ASP A 35 6.86 -34.71 3.35
CA ASP A 35 7.16 -33.80 4.47
C ASP A 35 7.12 -32.34 4.00
N TYR A 36 7.58 -32.07 2.77
CA TYR A 36 7.53 -30.74 2.17
C TYR A 36 6.10 -30.21 2.05
N SER A 37 5.16 -31.07 1.62
CA SER A 37 3.76 -30.68 1.47
C SER A 37 3.07 -30.37 2.79
N GLN A 38 3.37 -31.13 3.85
CA GLN A 38 2.85 -30.91 5.20
C GLN A 38 3.34 -29.59 5.81
N VAL A 39 4.64 -29.30 5.69
CA VAL A 39 5.23 -28.04 6.18
C VAL A 39 4.60 -26.84 5.46
N MET A 40 4.43 -26.94 4.13
CA MET A 40 3.80 -25.88 3.34
C MET A 40 2.33 -25.65 3.74
N LEU A 41 1.58 -26.71 4.04
CA LEU A 41 0.20 -26.59 4.51
C LEU A 41 0.09 -25.87 5.86
N LEU A 42 0.98 -26.20 6.81
CA LEU A 42 1.04 -25.54 8.13
C LEU A 42 1.36 -24.04 8.01
N GLU A 43 2.25 -23.65 7.11
CA GLU A 43 2.54 -22.23 6.84
C GLU A 43 1.33 -21.49 6.26
N LEU A 44 0.56 -22.16 5.38
CA LEU A 44 -0.66 -21.59 4.79
C LEU A 44 -1.79 -21.41 5.80
N GLU A 45 -1.93 -22.29 6.81
CA GLU A 45 -2.96 -22.13 7.86
C GLU A 45 -2.78 -20.83 8.66
N GLY A 46 -1.53 -20.45 8.97
CA GLY A 46 -1.23 -19.20 9.68
C GLY A 46 -1.38 -17.94 8.83
N LEU A 47 -1.41 -18.10 7.50
CA LEU A 47 -1.38 -16.98 6.56
C LEU A 47 -2.65 -16.15 6.60
N ASP A 48 -3.82 -16.78 6.73
CA ASP A 48 -5.10 -16.07 6.71
C ASP A 48 -5.28 -15.16 7.92
N ALA A 49 -4.84 -15.61 9.11
CA ALA A 49 -4.80 -14.76 10.29
C ALA A 49 -3.88 -13.54 10.09
N SER A 50 -2.72 -13.74 9.47
CA SER A 50 -1.77 -12.68 9.16
C SER A 50 -2.31 -11.70 8.10
N ARG A 51 -3.05 -12.20 7.09
CA ARG A 51 -3.75 -11.39 6.10
C ARG A 51 -4.82 -10.50 6.75
N ILE A 52 -5.61 -11.05 7.67
CA ILE A 52 -6.64 -10.29 8.39
C ILE A 52 -6.00 -9.19 9.26
N ASP A 53 -4.94 -9.52 10.00
CA ASP A 53 -4.23 -8.54 10.83
C ASP A 53 -3.60 -7.41 9.98
N THR A 54 -2.97 -7.75 8.86
CA THR A 54 -2.41 -6.74 7.95
C THR A 54 -3.48 -5.86 7.31
N LEU A 55 -4.63 -6.42 6.91
CA LEU A 55 -5.77 -5.64 6.44
C LEU A 55 -6.29 -4.68 7.52
N ASN A 56 -6.44 -5.15 8.75
CA ASN A 56 -6.87 -4.31 9.88
C ASN A 56 -5.91 -3.15 10.13
N LYS A 57 -4.60 -3.41 10.09
CA LYS A 57 -3.55 -2.37 10.22
C LYS A 57 -3.62 -1.33 9.09
N LEU A 58 -3.83 -1.77 7.84
CA LEU A 58 -4.00 -0.88 6.70
C LEU A 58 -5.23 0.01 6.84
N LEU A 59 -6.37 -0.56 7.23
CA LEU A 59 -7.61 0.18 7.47
C LEU A 59 -7.44 1.19 8.60
N ALA A 60 -6.84 0.79 9.72
CA ALA A 60 -6.56 1.68 10.84
C ALA A 60 -5.63 2.84 10.43
N ARG A 61 -4.59 2.57 9.65
CA ARG A 61 -3.68 3.61 9.13
C ARG A 61 -4.39 4.56 8.18
N LYS A 62 -5.21 4.05 7.26
CA LYS A 62 -6.03 4.86 6.35
C LYS A 62 -7.00 5.76 7.15
N GLN A 63 -7.64 5.21 8.18
CA GLN A 63 -8.55 5.96 9.03
C GLN A 63 -7.81 7.05 9.84
N ALA A 64 -6.65 6.73 10.42
CA ALA A 64 -5.82 7.71 11.14
C ALA A 64 -5.38 8.86 10.22
N MET A 65 -4.95 8.54 8.99
CA MET A 65 -4.58 9.53 7.99
C MET A 65 -5.76 10.42 7.59
N SER A 66 -6.93 9.81 7.34
CA SER A 66 -8.17 10.53 7.05
C SER A 66 -8.56 11.46 8.20
N ARG A 67 -8.52 11.00 9.45
CA ARG A 67 -8.79 11.83 10.64
C ARG A 67 -7.81 13.00 10.76
N ALA A 68 -6.51 12.76 10.57
CA ALA A 68 -5.49 13.80 10.65
C ALA A 68 -5.67 14.87 9.56
N TYR A 69 -6.01 14.45 8.34
CA TYR A 69 -6.32 15.35 7.23
C TYR A 69 -7.60 16.15 7.51
N ASN A 70 -8.71 15.46 7.81
CA ASN A 70 -10.01 16.07 8.05
C ASN A 70 -10.03 17.04 9.23
N LYS A 71 -9.17 16.84 10.25
CA LYS A 71 -9.00 17.80 11.36
C LYS A 71 -8.58 19.20 10.88
N ARG A 72 -7.87 19.28 9.73
CA ARG A 72 -7.39 20.55 9.15
C ARG A 72 -8.30 21.09 8.04
N VAL A 73 -9.19 20.26 7.51
CA VAL A 73 -10.14 20.65 6.48
C VAL A 73 -11.29 21.41 7.13
N LYS A 74 -11.48 22.67 6.73
CA LYS A 74 -12.72 23.40 7.02
C LYS A 74 -13.61 23.29 5.81
N ASN A 75 -14.76 22.64 5.96
CA ASN A 75 -15.75 22.59 4.90
C ASN A 75 -16.23 24.01 4.63
N LYS A 76 -16.17 24.42 3.37
CA LYS A 76 -16.73 25.68 2.89
C LYS A 76 -17.79 25.33 1.86
N ILE A 77 -19.02 25.80 2.10
CA ILE A 77 -20.09 25.74 1.12
C ILE A 77 -19.87 26.94 0.20
N PHE A 78 -20.02 26.71 -1.10
CA PHE A 78 -19.92 27.75 -2.11
C PHE A 78 -21.24 27.82 -2.86
N GLU A 79 -21.72 29.03 -3.09
CA GLU A 79 -22.94 29.26 -3.86
C GLU A 79 -22.62 29.36 -5.36
N GLU A 80 -23.62 29.05 -6.20
CA GLU A 80 -23.48 29.19 -7.64
C GLU A 80 -23.10 30.64 -8.01
N GLY A 81 -22.09 30.81 -8.86
CA GLY A 81 -21.57 32.12 -9.25
C GLY A 81 -20.50 32.71 -8.31
N GLU A 82 -20.18 32.10 -7.17
CA GLU A 82 -19.05 32.54 -6.34
C GLU A 82 -17.70 32.34 -7.03
N ILE A 83 -16.82 33.32 -6.85
CA ILE A 83 -15.44 33.27 -7.38
C ILE A 83 -14.57 32.48 -6.41
N VAL A 84 -13.97 31.40 -6.91
CA VAL A 84 -13.10 30.51 -6.15
C VAL A 84 -11.71 30.43 -6.76
N TRP A 85 -10.71 30.27 -5.89
CA TRP A 85 -9.34 30.00 -6.30
C TRP A 85 -9.24 28.56 -6.79
N LYS A 86 -8.88 28.39 -8.07
CA LYS A 86 -8.61 27.07 -8.65
C LYS A 86 -7.10 26.80 -8.63
N ALA A 87 -6.71 25.63 -8.12
CA ALA A 87 -5.33 25.17 -8.22
C ALA A 87 -5.00 24.85 -9.68
N VAL A 88 -3.96 25.50 -10.22
CA VAL A 88 -3.40 25.15 -11.53
C VAL A 88 -2.40 24.02 -11.29
N LEU A 89 -2.85 22.79 -11.48
CA LEU A 89 -1.99 21.61 -11.41
C LEU A 89 -1.15 21.54 -12.69
N PRO A 90 0.19 21.49 -12.60
CA PRO A 90 1.00 21.25 -13.77
C PRO A 90 0.89 19.76 -14.14
N LEU A 91 -0.01 19.43 -15.07
CA LEU A 91 0.03 18.11 -15.70
C LEU A 91 1.25 18.06 -16.63
N GLY A 92 2.25 17.25 -16.27
CA GLY A 92 3.37 16.90 -17.15
C GLY A 92 4.58 17.83 -17.13
N THR A 93 4.60 18.90 -16.33
CA THR A 93 5.78 19.77 -16.17
C THR A 93 6.16 19.88 -14.71
N HIS A 94 7.38 19.46 -14.35
CA HIS A 94 7.88 19.57 -12.98
C HIS A 94 8.24 21.04 -12.70
N ILE A 95 7.28 21.81 -12.17
CA ILE A 95 7.55 23.14 -11.65
C ILE A 95 7.97 22.97 -10.19
N ALA A 96 9.25 23.22 -9.91
CA ALA A 96 9.77 23.27 -8.55
C ALA A 96 9.21 24.51 -7.85
N GLY A 97 8.09 24.35 -7.13
CA GLY A 97 7.44 25.41 -6.37
C GLY A 97 5.92 25.36 -6.49
N TYR A 98 5.25 25.59 -5.36
CA TYR A 98 3.79 25.54 -5.15
C TYR A 98 2.96 25.86 -6.40
N GLY A 99 1.99 25.01 -6.71
CA GLY A 99 1.05 25.18 -7.82
C GLY A 99 0.44 26.59 -7.80
N LYS A 100 0.45 27.25 -8.96
CA LYS A 100 -0.10 28.59 -9.12
C LYS A 100 -1.62 28.54 -8.92
N TRP A 101 -2.18 29.54 -8.26
CA TRP A 101 -3.64 29.67 -8.07
C TRP A 101 -4.20 30.68 -9.07
N SER A 102 -5.36 30.40 -9.66
CA SER A 102 -6.05 31.34 -10.55
C SER A 102 -7.42 31.75 -9.97
N LEU A 103 -7.67 33.06 -9.88
CA LEU A 103 -8.92 33.68 -9.41
C LEU A 103 -9.98 33.81 -10.53
N HIS A 104 -10.19 32.75 -11.30
CA HIS A 104 -11.18 32.76 -12.40
C HIS A 104 -12.12 31.55 -12.37
N GLY A 105 -12.03 30.70 -11.33
CA GLY A 105 -12.98 29.62 -11.15
C GLY A 105 -14.33 30.19 -10.70
N LYS A 106 -15.40 29.88 -11.44
CA LYS A 106 -16.78 30.08 -10.98
C LYS A 106 -17.34 28.73 -10.53
N VAL A 107 -18.10 28.72 -9.44
CA VAL A 107 -18.89 27.56 -9.05
C VAL A 107 -20.05 27.42 -10.04
N LEU A 108 -20.09 26.27 -10.72
CA LEU A 108 -21.12 25.91 -11.71
C LEU A 108 -22.04 24.86 -11.07
N SER A 109 -23.35 24.91 -11.36
CA SER A 109 -24.37 23.94 -10.92
C SER A 109 -24.12 22.53 -11.46
#